data_AF-A0A9E3WQ27-F1
#
_entry.id   AF-A0A9E3WQ27-F1
#
_cell.length_a   1.000
_cell.length_b   1.000
_cell.length_c   1.000
_cell.angle_alpha   90.00
_cell.angle_beta   90.00
_cell.angle_gamma   90.00
#
_symmetry.space_group_name_H-M   'P 1'
#
loop_
_entity.id
_entity.type
_entity.pdbx_description
1 polymer ?
#
loop_
_entity_poly.entity_id
_entity_poly.type
_entity_poly.pdbx_seq_one_letter_code
_entity_poly.pdbx_strand_id
1 'polypeptide(L)'
;MEQNNGAWLEMHHSLKGPDFRWQLADRFRTLSRKNELWTWLDKPTQQAIKCLREMRRDERGTGRAIERFPVVAAAFELQRNEKALETLKLSILGDLPTDDISQRMNIDQAVMETAELLFFDIRDKRGATSWMTCHVFMPAVKCGSMELAAKMKVAFFGGPVMANAVLDAQEHLPFDEAQRVVDQEVLLHGKLQAALEFKLNEATAPQFLKTYLDYDLARQKLAFAQEKFKHKCEVSQRKHEAGLQSKRQVADDKGSAARPEPQDDVTRSNDDVLKTVQLVA
;
A
#
# COMPACT_ATOMS: atom_id res chain seq x y z
N MET A 1 38.44 -23.25 4.71
CA MET A 1 38.15 -22.96 3.29
C MET A 1 36.63 -22.75 3.04
N GLU A 2 35.85 -22.28 4.02
CA GLU A 2 34.38 -22.15 3.86
C GLU A 2 33.91 -20.74 3.45
N GLN A 3 34.79 -19.74 3.45
CA GLN A 3 34.39 -18.33 3.28
C GLN A 3 34.11 -17.88 1.84
N ASN A 4 34.38 -18.69 0.81
CA ASN A 4 34.21 -18.27 -0.60
C ASN A 4 32.95 -18.82 -1.30
N ASN A 5 32.15 -19.65 -0.62
CA ASN A 5 30.97 -20.26 -1.23
C ASN A 5 29.74 -19.33 -1.24
N GLY A 6 29.69 -18.33 -0.35
CA GLY A 6 28.55 -17.39 -0.24
C GLY A 6 28.42 -16.45 -1.46
N ALA A 7 29.53 -15.85 -1.90
CA ALA A 7 29.53 -14.89 -3.00
C ALA A 7 29.09 -15.51 -4.34
N TRP A 8 29.42 -16.78 -4.57
CA TRP A 8 29.00 -17.51 -5.78
C TRP A 8 27.49 -17.76 -5.82
N LEU A 9 26.89 -18.06 -4.65
CA LEU A 9 25.45 -18.25 -4.51
C LEU A 9 24.68 -16.94 -4.74
N GLU A 10 25.14 -15.83 -4.15
CA GLU A 10 24.54 -14.51 -4.36
C GLU A 10 24.55 -14.08 -5.83
N MET A 11 25.66 -14.33 -6.54
CA MET A 11 25.77 -14.02 -7.96
C MET A 11 24.76 -14.82 -8.81
N HIS A 12 24.54 -16.09 -8.48
CA HIS A 12 23.53 -16.90 -9.17
C HIS A 12 22.09 -16.53 -8.81
N HIS A 13 21.84 -16.14 -7.56
CA HIS A 13 20.53 -15.67 -7.12
C HIS A 13 20.13 -14.36 -7.80
N SER A 14 21.11 -13.50 -8.12
CA SER A 14 20.88 -12.25 -8.85
C SER A 14 20.23 -12.47 -10.22
N LEU A 15 20.52 -13.58 -10.92
CA LEU A 15 19.94 -13.86 -12.24
C LEU A 15 18.56 -14.52 -12.20
N LYS A 16 18.09 -14.92 -11.02
CA LYS A 16 16.80 -15.59 -10.86
C LYS A 16 15.70 -14.58 -10.53
N GLY A 17 14.47 -14.90 -10.94
CA GLY A 17 13.28 -14.10 -10.64
C GLY A 17 12.88 -14.12 -9.17
N PRO A 18 11.83 -13.35 -8.79
CA PRO A 18 11.42 -13.16 -7.40
C PRO A 18 10.86 -14.42 -6.72
N ASP A 19 10.38 -15.38 -7.49
CA ASP A 19 9.77 -16.64 -7.04
C ASP A 19 10.73 -17.85 -7.11
N PHE A 20 12.03 -17.61 -7.26
CA PHE A 20 12.99 -18.67 -7.55
C PHE A 20 13.04 -19.75 -6.46
N ARG A 21 12.94 -19.38 -5.17
CA ARG A 21 12.92 -20.33 -4.06
C ARG A 21 11.74 -21.27 -4.18
N TRP A 22 10.56 -20.74 -4.53
CA TRP A 22 9.39 -21.54 -4.80
C TRP A 22 9.56 -22.47 -6.00
N GLN A 23 10.11 -21.97 -7.12
CA GLN A 23 10.37 -22.80 -8.31
C GLN A 23 11.35 -23.95 -7.99
N LEU A 24 12.39 -23.69 -7.19
CA LEU A 24 13.27 -24.74 -6.68
C LEU A 24 12.48 -25.70 -5.79
N ALA A 25 11.69 -25.19 -4.85
CA ALA A 25 10.93 -26.04 -3.95
C ALA A 25 10.00 -27.00 -4.70
N ASP A 26 9.28 -26.49 -5.71
CA ASP A 26 8.39 -27.28 -6.55
C ASP A 26 9.15 -28.34 -7.37
N ARG A 27 10.31 -27.98 -7.93
CA ARG A 27 11.16 -28.92 -8.69
C ARG A 27 11.72 -30.03 -7.80
N PHE A 28 12.17 -29.71 -6.59
CA PHE A 28 12.83 -30.66 -5.69
C PHE A 28 11.87 -31.49 -4.83
N ARG A 29 10.56 -31.16 -4.80
CA ARG A 29 9.59 -31.96 -4.05
C ARG A 29 9.51 -33.42 -4.52
N THR A 30 9.81 -33.70 -5.78
CA THR A 30 9.78 -35.06 -6.35
C THR A 30 11.08 -35.85 -6.17
N LEU A 31 12.19 -35.17 -5.88
CA LEU A 31 13.52 -35.80 -5.79
C LEU A 31 13.74 -36.51 -4.46
N SER A 32 14.59 -37.54 -4.46
CA SER A 32 14.95 -38.29 -3.25
C SER A 32 15.74 -37.44 -2.24
N ARG A 33 15.57 -37.70 -0.94
CA ARG A 33 16.24 -36.97 0.16
C ARG A 33 17.76 -37.12 0.16
N LYS A 34 18.31 -38.11 -0.54
CA LYS A 34 19.75 -38.42 -0.55
C LYS A 34 20.59 -37.51 -1.48
N ASN A 35 19.98 -36.48 -2.07
CA ASN A 35 20.71 -35.60 -2.98
C ASN A 35 21.59 -34.63 -2.18
N GLU A 36 22.89 -34.61 -2.44
CA GLU A 36 23.86 -33.71 -1.80
C GLU A 36 23.46 -32.23 -1.94
N LEU A 37 22.72 -31.89 -3.00
CA LEU A 37 22.14 -30.56 -3.21
C LEU A 37 21.23 -30.09 -2.06
N TRP A 38 20.72 -30.99 -1.21
CA TRP A 38 19.86 -30.62 -0.09
C TRP A 38 20.55 -29.70 0.92
N THR A 39 21.83 -29.95 1.23
CA THR A 39 22.57 -29.17 2.24
C THR A 39 22.89 -27.75 1.78
N TRP A 40 22.78 -27.49 0.47
CA TRP A 40 23.07 -26.19 -0.15
C TRP A 40 21.86 -25.26 -0.20
N LEU A 41 20.65 -25.80 -0.01
CA LEU A 41 19.43 -24.99 -0.02
C LEU A 41 19.29 -24.23 1.31
N ASP A 42 18.77 -23.02 1.25
CA ASP A 42 18.44 -22.26 2.45
C ASP A 42 17.25 -22.86 3.21
N LYS A 43 17.15 -22.52 4.49
CA LYS A 43 16.14 -23.10 5.39
C LYS A 43 14.70 -22.88 4.89
N PRO A 44 14.29 -21.69 4.39
CA PRO A 44 12.95 -21.48 3.85
C PRO A 44 12.62 -22.43 2.68
N THR A 45 13.53 -22.57 1.71
CA THR A 45 13.33 -23.48 0.57
C THR A 45 13.25 -24.94 1.03
N GLN A 46 14.10 -25.36 1.96
CA GLN A 46 14.04 -26.71 2.54
C GLN A 46 12.69 -26.99 3.23
N GLN A 47 12.15 -26.03 3.98
CA GLN A 47 10.85 -26.15 4.62
C GLN A 47 9.71 -26.21 3.58
N ALA A 48 9.75 -25.37 2.55
CA ALA A 48 8.81 -25.42 1.42
C ALA A 48 8.81 -26.79 0.73
N ILE A 49 9.98 -27.38 0.46
CA ILE A 49 10.07 -28.72 -0.13
C ILE A 49 9.46 -29.78 0.79
N LYS A 50 9.74 -29.73 2.10
CA LYS A 50 9.16 -30.69 3.06
C LYS A 50 7.64 -30.55 3.13
N CYS A 51 7.12 -29.32 3.17
CA CYS A 51 5.69 -29.03 3.15
C CYS A 51 5.03 -29.59 1.88
N LEU A 52 5.55 -29.25 0.70
CA LEU A 52 5.06 -29.73 -0.60
C LEU A 52 5.08 -31.26 -0.74
N ARG A 53 6.07 -31.92 -0.13
CA ARG A 53 6.13 -33.40 -0.08
C ARG A 53 5.03 -33.99 0.79
N GLU A 54 4.74 -33.40 1.94
CA GLU A 54 3.64 -33.86 2.80
C GLU A 54 2.29 -33.68 2.10
N MET A 55 2.06 -32.54 1.44
CA MET A 55 0.82 -32.27 0.69
C MET A 55 0.56 -33.28 -0.44
N ARG A 56 1.60 -33.88 -1.03
CA ARG A 56 1.47 -34.80 -2.18
C ARG A 56 1.13 -36.25 -1.79
N ARG A 57 1.32 -36.66 -0.53
CA ARG A 57 1.31 -38.08 -0.16
C ARG A 57 -0.05 -38.77 -0.30
N ASP A 58 -1.11 -38.15 0.18
CA ASP A 58 -2.47 -38.68 0.24
C ASP A 58 -3.47 -37.52 0.52
N GLU A 59 -4.77 -37.81 0.57
CA GLU A 59 -5.82 -36.82 0.91
C GLU A 59 -5.62 -36.18 2.29
N ARG A 60 -4.96 -36.89 3.21
CA ARG A 60 -4.59 -36.38 4.55
C ARG A 60 -3.29 -35.55 4.53
N GLY A 61 -2.61 -35.47 3.40
CA GLY A 61 -1.32 -34.83 3.23
C GLY A 61 -1.37 -33.35 3.52
N THR A 62 -2.44 -32.68 3.08
CA THR A 62 -2.69 -31.27 3.36
C THR A 62 -2.80 -31.00 4.86
N GLY A 63 -3.57 -31.82 5.60
CA GLY A 63 -3.69 -31.68 7.06
C GLY A 63 -2.36 -31.84 7.79
N ARG A 64 -1.57 -32.86 7.43
CA ARG A 64 -0.23 -33.07 8.02
C ARG A 64 0.76 -31.96 7.66
N ALA A 65 0.65 -31.39 6.46
CA ALA A 65 1.48 -30.28 6.04
C ALA A 65 1.17 -29.01 6.85
N ILE A 66 -0.12 -28.70 7.05
CA ILE A 66 -0.58 -27.59 7.90
C ILE A 66 -0.09 -27.78 9.34
N GLU A 67 -0.20 -28.99 9.90
CA GLU A 67 0.23 -29.28 11.28
C GLU A 67 1.75 -29.13 11.45
N ARG A 68 2.55 -29.65 10.50
CA ARG A 68 4.02 -29.69 10.61
C ARG A 68 4.72 -28.43 10.13
N PHE A 69 4.11 -27.70 9.19
CA PHE A 69 4.67 -26.53 8.54
C PHE A 69 3.62 -25.41 8.43
N PRO A 70 3.02 -24.97 9.55
CA PRO A 70 1.86 -24.08 9.53
C PRO A 70 2.12 -22.77 8.79
N VAL A 71 3.28 -22.15 9.02
CA VAL A 71 3.65 -20.87 8.40
C VAL A 71 3.79 -20.99 6.88
N VAL A 72 4.48 -22.04 6.41
CA VAL A 72 4.68 -22.29 4.97
C VAL A 72 3.36 -22.66 4.29
N ALA A 73 2.52 -23.46 4.95
CA ALA A 73 1.21 -23.82 4.43
C ALA A 73 0.30 -22.59 4.32
N ALA A 74 0.29 -21.71 5.32
CA ALA A 74 -0.46 -20.46 5.28
C ALA A 74 0.05 -19.50 4.19
N ALA A 75 1.37 -19.38 4.02
CA ALA A 75 1.97 -18.60 2.94
C ALA A 75 1.60 -19.17 1.56
N PHE A 76 1.51 -20.49 1.44
CA PHE A 76 1.05 -21.14 0.21
C PHE A 76 -0.44 -20.86 -0.08
N GLU A 77 -1.30 -20.87 0.93
CA GLU A 77 -2.71 -20.47 0.75
C GLU A 77 -2.84 -18.99 0.37
N LEU A 78 -2.00 -18.11 0.93
CA LEU A 78 -1.92 -16.70 0.52
C LEU A 78 -1.58 -16.56 -0.98
N GLN A 79 -0.61 -17.35 -1.47
CA GLN A 79 -0.22 -17.37 -2.88
C GLN A 79 -1.36 -17.79 -3.83
N ARG A 80 -2.34 -18.58 -3.35
CA ARG A 80 -3.51 -19.00 -4.14
C ARG A 80 -4.60 -17.94 -4.22
N ASN A 81 -4.58 -16.96 -3.32
CA ASN A 81 -5.50 -15.84 -3.34
C ASN A 81 -4.90 -14.70 -4.20
N GLU A 82 -5.33 -14.62 -5.46
CA GLU A 82 -4.79 -13.66 -6.43
C GLU A 82 -4.84 -12.21 -5.95
N LYS A 83 -5.94 -11.79 -5.31
CA LYS A 83 -6.11 -10.42 -4.80
C LYS A 83 -5.16 -10.11 -3.64
N ALA A 84 -5.05 -11.04 -2.69
CA ALA A 84 -4.14 -10.88 -1.57
C ALA A 84 -2.68 -10.88 -2.03
N LEU A 85 -2.34 -11.71 -3.02
CA LEU A 85 -1.01 -11.74 -3.61
C LEU A 85 -0.69 -10.43 -4.39
N GLU A 86 -1.65 -9.88 -5.13
CA GLU A 86 -1.49 -8.55 -5.77
C GLU A 86 -1.20 -7.49 -4.71
N THR A 87 -1.99 -7.45 -3.63
CA THR A 87 -1.83 -6.51 -2.51
C THR A 87 -0.43 -6.63 -1.88
N LEU A 88 0.01 -7.86 -1.60
CA LEU A 88 1.34 -8.15 -1.06
C LEU A 88 2.44 -7.63 -1.98
N LYS A 89 2.35 -7.94 -3.28
CA LYS A 89 3.35 -7.52 -4.28
C LYS A 89 3.46 -6.01 -4.39
N LEU A 90 2.33 -5.31 -4.44
CA LEU A 90 2.30 -3.85 -4.49
C LEU A 90 2.90 -3.23 -3.23
N SER A 91 2.60 -3.80 -2.06
CA SER A 91 3.13 -3.33 -0.79
C SER A 91 4.65 -3.49 -0.69
N ILE A 92 5.19 -4.65 -1.06
CA ILE A 92 6.63 -4.92 -1.05
C ILE A 92 7.35 -4.04 -2.09
N LEU A 93 6.79 -3.87 -3.30
CA LEU A 93 7.35 -2.98 -4.32
C LEU A 93 7.42 -1.53 -3.87
N GLY A 94 6.40 -1.09 -3.13
CA GLY A 94 6.32 0.23 -2.52
C GLY A 94 7.26 0.48 -1.35
N ASP A 95 8.03 -0.53 -0.91
CA ASP A 95 8.85 -0.45 0.32
C ASP A 95 8.07 -0.28 1.62
N LEU A 96 6.85 -0.82 1.70
CA LEU A 96 6.12 -0.76 2.96
C LEU A 96 6.87 -1.60 4.02
N PRO A 97 6.92 -1.12 5.29
CA PRO A 97 7.38 -1.92 6.41
C PRO A 97 6.56 -3.20 6.54
N THR A 98 7.24 -4.32 6.82
CA THR A 98 6.64 -5.65 7.05
C THR A 98 5.45 -5.59 8.02
N ASP A 99 5.58 -4.83 9.11
CA ASP A 99 4.55 -4.69 10.14
C ASP A 99 3.29 -4.02 9.59
N ASP A 100 3.43 -2.98 8.76
CA ASP A 100 2.31 -2.26 8.13
C ASP A 100 1.57 -3.18 7.14
N ILE A 101 2.30 -4.00 6.38
CA ILE A 101 1.72 -4.99 5.45
C ILE A 101 0.92 -6.03 6.23
N SER A 102 1.50 -6.56 7.30
CA SER A 102 0.87 -7.56 8.18
C SER A 102 -0.44 -7.01 8.78
N GLN A 103 -0.42 -5.79 9.31
CA GLN A 103 -1.59 -5.14 9.88
C GLN A 103 -2.68 -4.90 8.83
N ARG A 104 -2.31 -4.35 7.65
CA ARG A 104 -3.27 -4.06 6.58
C ARG A 104 -3.97 -5.32 6.09
N MET A 105 -3.20 -6.38 5.84
CA MET A 105 -3.75 -7.63 5.30
C MET A 105 -4.40 -8.51 6.37
N ASN A 106 -4.25 -8.16 7.66
CA ASN A 106 -4.63 -8.98 8.80
C ASN A 106 -4.02 -10.40 8.71
N ILE A 107 -2.74 -10.47 8.40
CA ILE A 107 -1.96 -11.72 8.24
C ILE A 107 -0.85 -11.72 9.27
N ASP A 108 -0.61 -12.87 9.90
CA ASP A 108 0.52 -13.06 10.80
C ASP A 108 1.86 -12.68 10.15
N GLN A 109 2.70 -11.97 10.88
CA GLN A 109 3.97 -11.44 10.36
C GLN A 109 4.90 -12.55 9.84
N ALA A 110 4.99 -13.69 10.52
CA ALA A 110 5.86 -14.77 10.08
C ALA A 110 5.36 -15.41 8.77
N VAL A 111 4.04 -15.45 8.57
CA VAL A 111 3.42 -15.89 7.32
C VAL A 111 3.74 -14.91 6.19
N MET A 112 3.64 -13.61 6.44
CA MET A 112 3.96 -12.56 5.46
C MET A 112 5.44 -12.62 5.04
N GLU A 113 6.37 -12.66 5.99
CA GLU A 113 7.81 -12.78 5.73
C GLU A 113 8.14 -14.05 4.94
N THR A 114 7.52 -15.17 5.31
CA THR A 114 7.70 -16.44 4.59
C THR A 114 7.14 -16.36 3.16
N ALA A 115 6.00 -15.70 2.96
CA ALA A 115 5.41 -15.51 1.65
C ALA A 115 6.28 -14.62 0.76
N GLU A 116 6.78 -13.51 1.30
CA GLU A 116 7.75 -12.64 0.63
C GLU A 116 8.99 -13.44 0.21
N LEU A 117 9.65 -14.13 1.14
CA LEU A 117 10.87 -14.89 0.86
C LEU A 117 10.70 -16.00 -0.19
N LEU A 118 9.56 -16.69 -0.18
CA LEU A 118 9.32 -17.83 -1.06
C LEU A 118 8.83 -17.40 -2.46
N PHE A 119 7.91 -16.44 -2.51
CA PHE A 119 7.18 -16.12 -3.74
C PHE A 119 7.54 -14.77 -4.36
N PHE A 120 8.11 -13.85 -3.57
CA PHE A 120 8.35 -12.49 -4.04
C PHE A 120 9.56 -11.80 -3.40
N ASP A 121 10.71 -12.48 -3.39
CA ASP A 121 11.94 -11.95 -2.78
C ASP A 121 12.58 -10.89 -3.68
N ILE A 122 12.33 -9.63 -3.35
CA ILE A 122 12.79 -8.48 -4.13
C ILE A 122 13.50 -7.39 -3.34
N ARG A 123 13.38 -7.31 -2.00
CA ARG A 123 13.81 -6.13 -1.22
C ARG A 123 15.25 -5.71 -1.52
N ASP A 124 16.18 -6.66 -1.46
CA ASP A 124 17.61 -6.40 -1.72
C ASP A 124 17.91 -6.07 -3.20
N LYS A 125 16.97 -6.33 -4.11
CA LYS A 125 17.12 -6.14 -5.56
C LYS A 125 16.36 -4.93 -6.09
N ARG A 126 15.61 -4.21 -5.25
CA ARG A 126 14.80 -3.04 -5.67
C ARG A 126 15.65 -1.95 -6.33
N GLY A 127 16.89 -1.76 -5.88
CA GLY A 127 17.83 -0.81 -6.50
C GLY A 127 18.27 -1.19 -7.93
N ALA A 128 18.13 -2.45 -8.34
CA ALA A 128 18.50 -2.93 -9.67
C ALA A 128 17.32 -2.76 -10.65
N THR A 129 17.10 -1.54 -11.12
CA THR A 129 15.95 -1.19 -12.00
C THR A 129 15.81 -2.06 -13.26
N SER A 130 16.92 -2.41 -13.90
CA SER A 130 16.93 -3.32 -15.05
C SER A 130 16.48 -4.74 -14.65
N TRP A 131 16.90 -5.22 -13.48
CA TRP A 131 16.45 -6.50 -12.95
C TRP A 131 14.95 -6.49 -12.65
N MET A 132 14.45 -5.45 -11.96
CA MET A 132 13.02 -5.26 -11.69
C MET A 132 12.20 -5.28 -12.99
N THR A 133 12.69 -4.58 -14.02
CA THR A 133 12.04 -4.57 -15.33
C THR A 133 11.98 -5.97 -15.93
N CYS A 134 13.10 -6.69 -15.99
CA CYS A 134 13.18 -8.00 -16.61
C CYS A 134 12.44 -9.10 -15.86
N HIS A 135 12.44 -9.06 -14.53
CA HIS A 135 12.00 -10.17 -13.68
C HIS A 135 10.69 -9.93 -12.91
N VAL A 136 10.23 -8.67 -12.80
CA VAL A 136 8.97 -8.35 -12.10
C VAL A 136 7.94 -7.80 -13.10
N PHE A 137 8.27 -6.73 -13.83
CA PHE A 137 7.30 -6.06 -14.69
C PHE A 137 7.05 -6.80 -16.02
N MET A 138 8.11 -7.19 -16.73
CA MET A 138 7.98 -7.87 -18.02
C MET A 138 7.23 -9.21 -17.96
N PRO A 139 7.39 -10.04 -16.91
CA PRO A 139 6.57 -11.24 -16.77
C PRO A 139 5.07 -10.93 -16.66
N ALA A 140 4.67 -9.94 -15.86
CA ALA A 140 3.26 -9.53 -15.76
C ALA A 140 2.70 -9.06 -17.11
N VAL A 141 3.48 -8.27 -17.88
CA VAL A 141 3.14 -7.88 -19.26
C VAL A 141 2.99 -9.10 -20.18
N LYS A 142 3.94 -10.04 -20.15
CA LYS A 142 3.92 -11.26 -20.98
C LYS A 142 2.74 -12.18 -20.67
N CYS A 143 2.28 -12.19 -19.41
CA CYS A 143 1.07 -12.91 -18.99
C CYS A 143 -0.23 -12.19 -19.38
N GLY A 144 -0.16 -11.02 -20.04
CA GLY A 144 -1.33 -10.24 -20.43
C GLY A 144 -1.91 -9.37 -19.30
N SER A 145 -1.27 -9.33 -18.13
CA SER A 145 -1.71 -8.55 -16.97
C SER A 145 -1.14 -7.13 -17.00
N MET A 146 -1.48 -6.36 -18.04
CA MET A 146 -0.97 -4.99 -18.25
C MET A 146 -1.31 -4.04 -17.10
N GLU A 147 -2.53 -4.16 -16.55
CA GLU A 147 -2.98 -3.36 -15.42
C GLU A 147 -2.12 -3.61 -14.16
N LEU A 148 -1.87 -4.88 -13.84
CA LEU A 148 -1.01 -5.25 -12.72
C LEU A 148 0.41 -4.72 -12.90
N ALA A 149 0.98 -4.87 -14.10
CA ALA A 149 2.32 -4.35 -14.40
C ALA A 149 2.40 -2.83 -14.22
N ALA A 150 1.36 -2.09 -14.63
CA ALA A 150 1.29 -0.65 -14.44
C ALA A 150 1.20 -0.27 -12.95
N LYS A 151 0.32 -0.92 -12.18
CA LYS A 151 0.23 -0.72 -10.71
C LYS A 151 1.56 -1.00 -10.01
N MET A 152 2.24 -2.09 -10.40
CA MET A 152 3.56 -2.45 -9.87
C MET A 152 4.62 -1.39 -10.16
N LYS A 153 4.62 -0.79 -11.36
CA LYS A 153 5.53 0.31 -11.71
C LYS A 153 5.21 1.58 -10.91
N VAL A 154 3.94 1.94 -10.77
CA VAL A 154 3.51 3.09 -9.96
C VAL A 154 3.95 2.93 -8.50
N ALA A 155 3.70 1.76 -7.91
CA ALA A 155 4.15 1.45 -6.54
C ALA A 155 5.68 1.49 -6.42
N PHE A 156 6.40 0.91 -7.38
CA PHE A 156 7.87 0.88 -7.36
C PHE A 156 8.51 2.27 -7.45
N PHE A 157 8.10 3.11 -8.41
CA PHE A 157 8.69 4.43 -8.61
C PHE A 157 8.15 5.48 -7.63
N GLY A 158 6.90 5.35 -7.20
CA GLY A 158 6.28 6.27 -6.26
C GLY A 158 6.48 5.93 -4.78
N GLY A 159 7.09 4.77 -4.49
CA GLY A 159 7.40 4.34 -3.14
C GLY A 159 6.15 4.10 -2.28
N PRO A 160 6.26 4.25 -0.94
CA PRO A 160 5.22 3.79 -0.03
C PRO A 160 3.95 4.62 -0.12
N VAL A 161 4.08 5.91 -0.46
CA VAL A 161 2.94 6.82 -0.64
C VAL A 161 2.07 6.35 -1.80
N MET A 162 2.66 6.09 -2.97
CA MET A 162 1.89 5.65 -4.13
C MET A 162 1.41 4.21 -4.00
N ALA A 163 2.16 3.33 -3.35
CA ALA A 163 1.68 1.97 -3.05
C ALA A 163 0.44 2.00 -2.16
N ASN A 164 0.45 2.78 -1.07
CA ASN A 164 -0.74 2.99 -0.23
C ASN A 164 -1.91 3.54 -1.04
N ALA A 165 -1.69 4.59 -1.83
CA ALA A 165 -2.74 5.19 -2.64
C ALA A 165 -3.34 4.21 -3.67
N VAL A 166 -2.53 3.38 -4.32
CA VAL A 166 -3.01 2.35 -5.25
C VAL A 166 -3.82 1.28 -4.53
N LEU A 167 -3.42 0.87 -3.33
CA LEU A 167 -4.15 -0.10 -2.52
C LEU A 167 -5.47 0.48 -2.01
N ASP A 168 -5.43 1.70 -1.48
CA ASP A 168 -6.61 2.39 -0.96
C ASP A 168 -7.65 2.63 -2.04
N ALA A 169 -7.22 3.03 -3.25
CA ALA A 169 -8.10 3.21 -4.38
C ALA A 169 -8.77 1.91 -4.88
N GLN A 170 -8.24 0.73 -4.53
CA GLN A 170 -8.86 -0.56 -4.84
C GLN A 170 -9.87 -1.00 -3.78
N GLU A 171 -9.59 -0.72 -2.51
CA GLU A 171 -10.36 -1.22 -1.37
C GLU A 171 -11.50 -0.27 -0.96
N HIS A 172 -11.31 1.04 -1.12
CA HIS A 172 -12.23 2.03 -0.57
C HIS A 172 -13.31 2.47 -1.56
N LEU A 173 -14.54 2.56 -1.05
CA LEU A 173 -15.51 3.53 -1.53
C LEU A 173 -15.19 4.84 -0.80
N PRO A 174 -14.64 5.86 -1.48
CA PRO A 174 -14.18 7.06 -0.80
C PRO A 174 -15.35 7.78 -0.12
N PHE A 175 -15.27 7.93 1.20
CA PHE A 175 -16.27 8.64 2.01
C PHE A 175 -16.11 10.16 1.93
N ASP A 176 -14.89 10.64 1.66
CA ASP A 176 -14.57 12.05 1.46
C ASP A 176 -14.41 12.38 -0.05
N GLU A 177 -14.99 13.49 -0.48
CA GLU A 177 -14.89 13.97 -1.86
C GLU A 177 -13.46 14.39 -2.22
N ALA A 178 -12.67 14.91 -1.27
CA ALA A 178 -11.28 15.29 -1.51
C ALA A 178 -10.43 14.04 -1.80
N GLN A 179 -10.53 13.02 -0.93
CA GLN A 179 -9.83 11.76 -1.10
C GLN A 179 -10.22 11.07 -2.42
N ARG A 180 -11.51 11.08 -2.79
CA ARG A 180 -11.97 10.53 -4.07
C ARG A 180 -11.25 11.14 -5.28
N VAL A 181 -11.00 12.45 -5.26
CA VAL A 181 -10.31 13.14 -6.36
C VAL A 181 -8.86 12.68 -6.45
N VAL A 182 -8.18 12.55 -5.32
CA VAL A 182 -6.79 12.04 -5.24
C VAL A 182 -6.71 10.60 -5.71
N ASP A 183 -7.61 9.73 -5.24
CA ASP A 183 -7.66 8.31 -5.65
C ASP A 183 -7.88 8.19 -7.16
N GLN A 184 -8.77 9.02 -7.73
CA GLN A 184 -9.00 9.07 -9.18
C GLN A 184 -7.76 9.52 -9.96
N GLU A 185 -6.98 10.45 -9.44
CA GLU A 185 -5.72 10.90 -10.05
C GLU A 185 -4.67 9.77 -10.05
N VAL A 186 -4.54 9.04 -8.95
CA VAL A 186 -3.62 7.89 -8.84
C VAL A 186 -4.01 6.79 -9.83
N LEU A 187 -5.30 6.44 -9.91
CA LEU A 187 -5.81 5.47 -10.88
C LEU A 187 -5.59 5.95 -12.33
N LEU A 188 -5.71 7.25 -12.59
CA LEU A 188 -5.46 7.85 -13.90
C LEU A 188 -3.99 7.69 -14.31
N HIS A 189 -3.04 7.91 -13.39
CA HIS A 189 -1.62 7.65 -13.63
C HIS A 189 -1.36 6.18 -13.94
N GLY A 190 -2.00 5.25 -13.23
CA GLY A 190 -1.94 3.82 -13.53
C GLY A 190 -2.41 3.49 -14.96
N LYS A 191 -3.53 4.10 -15.41
CA LYS A 191 -4.03 3.92 -16.78
C LYS A 191 -3.08 4.48 -17.84
N LEU A 192 -2.50 5.64 -17.60
CA LEU A 192 -1.49 6.21 -18.49
C LEU A 192 -0.29 5.28 -18.62
N GLN A 193 0.23 4.81 -17.49
CA GLN A 193 1.35 3.88 -17.49
C GLN A 193 1.00 2.60 -18.26
N ALA A 194 -0.19 2.03 -18.05
CA ALA A 194 -0.67 0.88 -18.79
C ALA A 194 -0.73 1.14 -20.31
N ALA A 195 -1.17 2.32 -20.73
CA ALA A 195 -1.19 2.72 -22.15
C ALA A 195 0.23 2.79 -22.73
N LEU A 196 1.20 3.32 -21.97
CA LEU A 196 2.59 3.45 -22.39
C LEU A 196 3.33 2.10 -22.51
N GLU A 197 2.88 1.06 -21.83
CA GLU A 197 3.47 -0.29 -21.93
C GLU A 197 3.12 -1.02 -23.25
N PHE A 198 2.13 -0.54 -24.01
CA PHE A 198 1.78 -1.17 -25.28
C PHE A 198 2.90 -0.95 -26.31
N LYS A 199 3.52 -2.05 -26.74
CA LYS A 199 4.33 -2.04 -27.96
C LYS A 199 3.42 -1.77 -29.14
N LEU A 200 3.50 -0.58 -29.72
CA LEU A 200 2.71 -0.18 -30.88
C LEU A 200 3.07 -1.06 -32.08
N ASN A 201 2.15 -1.93 -32.48
CA ASN A 201 2.17 -2.67 -33.73
C ASN A 201 0.74 -2.70 -34.29
N GLU A 202 0.56 -3.15 -35.54
CA GLU A 202 -0.77 -3.15 -36.18
C GLU A 202 -1.83 -3.93 -35.38
N ALA A 203 -1.44 -5.02 -34.71
CA ALA A 203 -2.35 -5.84 -33.93
C ALA A 203 -2.74 -5.21 -32.58
N THR A 204 -1.86 -4.43 -31.95
CA THR A 204 -2.06 -3.81 -30.63
C THR A 204 -2.54 -2.36 -30.69
N ALA A 205 -2.42 -1.70 -31.85
CA ALA A 205 -2.82 -0.31 -32.05
C ALA A 205 -4.29 -0.02 -31.64
N PRO A 206 -5.29 -0.88 -31.95
CA PRO A 206 -6.65 -0.66 -31.48
C PRO A 206 -6.78 -0.70 -29.94
N GLN A 207 -6.04 -1.61 -29.30
CA GLN A 207 -6.04 -1.75 -27.84
C GLN A 207 -5.43 -0.52 -27.18
N PHE A 208 -4.29 -0.04 -27.70
CA PHE A 208 -3.65 1.20 -27.26
C PHE A 208 -4.60 2.39 -27.39
N LEU A 209 -5.23 2.57 -28.56
CA LEU A 209 -6.14 3.69 -28.80
C LEU A 209 -7.32 3.66 -27.82
N LYS A 210 -7.90 2.48 -27.58
CA LYS A 210 -8.97 2.31 -26.59
C LYS A 210 -8.50 2.73 -25.19
N THR A 211 -7.37 2.21 -24.72
CA THR A 211 -6.84 2.54 -23.38
C THR A 211 -6.49 4.02 -23.26
N TYR A 212 -5.95 4.64 -24.32
CA TYR A 212 -5.64 6.07 -24.35
C TYR A 212 -6.90 6.94 -24.31
N LEU A 213 -7.95 6.59 -25.07
CA LEU A 213 -9.24 7.29 -25.03
C LEU A 213 -9.92 7.12 -23.66
N ASP A 214 -9.86 5.94 -23.06
CA ASP A 214 -10.36 5.69 -21.71
C ASP A 214 -9.62 6.54 -20.66
N TYR A 215 -8.31 6.72 -20.84
CA TYR A 215 -7.49 7.65 -20.05
C TYR A 215 -7.94 9.10 -20.24
N ASP A 216 -8.08 9.59 -21.49
CA ASP A 216 -8.45 10.98 -21.74
C ASP A 216 -9.85 11.31 -21.20
N LEU A 217 -10.81 10.39 -21.38
CA LEU A 217 -12.14 10.51 -20.80
C LEU A 217 -12.10 10.57 -19.26
N ALA A 218 -11.27 9.72 -18.62
CA ALA A 218 -11.11 9.73 -17.18
C ALA A 218 -10.44 11.04 -16.69
N ARG A 219 -9.47 11.56 -17.44
CA ARG A 219 -8.82 12.85 -17.17
C ARG A 219 -9.80 14.01 -17.21
N GLN A 220 -10.64 14.08 -18.24
CA GLN A 220 -11.66 15.13 -18.36
C GLN A 220 -12.68 15.06 -17.21
N LYS A 221 -13.12 13.85 -16.83
CA LYS A 221 -14.01 13.65 -15.68
C LYS A 221 -13.38 14.11 -14.37
N LEU A 222 -12.09 13.80 -14.16
CA LEU A 222 -11.34 14.22 -12.99
C LEU A 222 -11.23 15.74 -12.91
N ALA A 223 -10.89 16.40 -14.03
CA ALA A 223 -10.79 17.86 -14.09
C ALA A 223 -12.13 18.53 -13.70
N PHE A 224 -13.25 18.03 -14.23
CA PHE A 224 -14.57 18.52 -13.86
C PHE A 224 -14.90 18.28 -12.36
N ALA A 225 -14.51 17.12 -11.82
CA ALA A 225 -14.69 16.81 -10.40
C ALA A 225 -13.87 17.74 -9.50
N GLN A 226 -12.63 18.06 -9.88
CA GLN A 226 -11.76 19.02 -9.20
C GLN A 226 -12.35 20.42 -9.19
N GLU A 227 -12.83 20.92 -10.33
CA GLU A 227 -13.50 22.23 -10.42
C GLU A 227 -14.75 22.29 -9.53
N LYS A 228 -15.59 21.25 -9.59
CA LYS A 228 -16.78 21.13 -8.75
C LYS A 228 -16.44 21.12 -7.26
N PHE A 229 -15.40 20.39 -6.87
CA PHE A 229 -14.93 20.32 -5.49
C PHE A 229 -14.41 21.68 -5.02
N LYS A 230 -13.56 22.34 -5.82
CA LYS A 230 -13.06 23.70 -5.55
C LYS A 230 -14.21 24.69 -5.33
N HIS A 231 -15.22 24.69 -6.20
CA HIS A 231 -16.39 25.54 -6.05
C HIS A 231 -17.16 25.25 -4.75
N LYS A 232 -17.31 23.98 -4.34
CA LYS A 232 -17.93 23.62 -3.06
C LYS A 232 -17.13 24.14 -1.86
N CYS A 233 -15.81 24.05 -1.90
CA CYS A 233 -14.94 24.61 -0.86
C CYS A 233 -15.12 26.13 -0.76
N GLU A 234 -15.10 26.85 -1.88
CA GLU A 234 -15.32 28.30 -1.90
C GLU A 234 -16.69 28.70 -1.33
N VAL A 235 -17.76 27.99 -1.70
CA VAL A 235 -19.11 28.24 -1.15
C VAL A 235 -19.16 27.98 0.35
N SER A 236 -18.53 26.90 0.82
CA SER A 236 -18.51 26.54 2.24
C SER A 236 -17.71 27.57 3.05
N GLN A 237 -16.58 28.03 2.51
CA GLN A 237 -15.78 29.09 3.10
C GLN A 237 -16.57 30.40 3.23
N ARG A 238 -17.23 30.85 2.15
CA ARG A 238 -18.08 32.07 2.20
C ARG A 238 -19.19 31.97 3.24
N LYS A 239 -19.84 30.81 3.35
CA LYS A 239 -20.87 30.56 4.38
C LYS A 239 -20.28 30.62 5.79
N HIS A 240 -19.10 30.06 5.99
CA HIS A 240 -18.42 30.08 7.29
C HIS A 240 -18.03 31.52 7.69
N GLU A 241 -17.44 32.28 6.77
CA GLU A 241 -17.07 33.67 6.97
C GLU A 241 -18.28 34.56 7.27
N ALA A 242 -19.38 34.41 6.52
CA ALA A 242 -20.64 35.11 6.80
C ALA A 242 -21.21 34.74 8.19
N GLY A 243 -21.12 33.48 8.59
CA GLY A 243 -21.52 33.02 9.92
C GLY A 243 -20.67 33.63 11.04
N LEU A 244 -19.36 33.78 10.83
CA LEU A 244 -18.46 34.44 11.78
C LEU A 244 -18.74 35.94 11.88
N GLN A 245 -19.01 36.62 10.75
CA GLN A 245 -19.37 38.04 10.74
C GLN A 245 -20.70 38.29 11.47
N SER A 246 -21.72 37.47 11.21
CA SER A 246 -23.00 37.57 11.92
C SER A 246 -22.84 37.36 13.43
N LYS A 247 -22.01 36.40 13.86
CA LYS A 247 -21.70 36.20 15.28
C LYS A 247 -20.99 37.40 15.91
N ARG A 248 -20.08 38.07 15.18
CA ARG A 248 -19.39 39.28 15.65
C ARG A 248 -20.36 40.44 15.82
N GLN A 249 -21.23 40.69 14.84
CA GLN A 249 -22.26 41.75 14.93
C GLN A 249 -23.18 41.56 16.15
N VAL A 250 -23.64 40.32 16.40
CA VAL A 250 -24.48 40.02 17.59
C VAL A 250 -23.71 40.23 18.90
N ALA A 251 -22.40 40.00 18.92
CA ALA A 251 -21.57 40.27 20.09
C ALA A 251 -21.37 41.78 20.31
N ASP A 252 -21.16 42.55 19.25
CA ASP A 252 -20.99 44.01 19.30
C ASP A 252 -22.30 44.69 19.76
N ASP A 253 -23.45 44.25 19.24
CA ASP A 253 -24.76 44.76 19.66
C ASP A 253 -25.05 44.48 21.14
N LYS A 254 -24.66 43.30 21.64
CA LYS A 254 -24.77 42.96 23.08
C LYS A 254 -23.79 43.75 23.94
N GLY A 255 -22.60 44.05 23.43
CA GLY A 255 -21.61 44.88 24.13
C GLY A 255 -22.05 46.35 24.26
N SER A 256 -22.77 46.87 23.28
CA SER A 256 -23.31 48.25 23.30
C SER A 256 -24.47 48.43 24.29
N ALA A 257 -25.31 47.39 24.45
CA ALA A 257 -26.46 47.44 25.36
C ALA A 257 -26.10 47.28 26.87
N ALA A 258 -24.87 46.88 27.19
CA ALA A 258 -24.46 46.54 28.56
C ALA A 258 -23.50 47.54 29.20
N ARG A 259 -23.48 48.80 28.74
CA ARG A 259 -22.89 49.91 29.50
C ARG A 259 -24.03 50.63 30.23
N PRO A 260 -24.52 50.11 31.39
CA PRO A 260 -25.29 50.97 32.27
C PRO A 260 -24.40 52.16 32.58
N GLU A 261 -24.89 53.36 32.27
CA GLU A 261 -24.24 54.58 32.72
C GLU A 261 -23.93 54.41 34.21
N PRO A 262 -22.69 54.71 34.65
CA PRO A 262 -22.42 54.78 36.07
C PRO A 262 -23.35 55.86 36.61
N GLN A 263 -24.43 55.44 37.28
CA GLN A 263 -25.13 56.33 38.19
C GLN A 263 -24.09 56.71 39.23
N ASP A 264 -23.67 57.98 39.18
CA ASP A 264 -22.87 58.64 40.20
C ASP A 264 -23.62 58.57 41.53
N ASP A 265 -23.50 57.44 42.23
CA ASP A 265 -23.94 57.34 43.62
C ASP A 265 -22.80 57.87 44.50
N VAL A 266 -22.92 59.16 44.75
CA VAL A 266 -22.15 59.96 45.68
C VAL A 266 -22.19 59.29 47.05
N THR A 267 -20.99 59.07 47.60
CA THR A 267 -20.68 58.86 49.02
C THR A 267 -21.20 57.60 49.71
N ARG A 268 -20.28 56.67 49.99
CA ARG A 268 -19.91 56.40 51.39
C ARG A 268 -18.54 55.73 51.50
N SER A 269 -17.67 56.45 52.21
CA SER A 269 -16.50 55.94 52.90
C SER A 269 -16.81 54.61 53.58
N ASN A 270 -15.91 53.65 53.39
CA ASN A 270 -15.48 52.74 54.43
C ASN A 270 -14.06 52.30 54.09
N ASP A 271 -13.12 53.01 54.71
CA ASP A 271 -11.99 52.35 55.33
C ASP A 271 -12.52 51.11 56.05
N ASP A 272 -12.17 49.90 55.61
CA ASP A 272 -11.54 48.92 56.50
C ASP A 272 -11.32 47.56 55.81
N VAL A 273 -10.35 46.84 56.36
CA VAL A 273 -10.09 45.40 56.21
C VAL A 273 -9.19 44.96 55.05
N LEU A 274 -7.92 45.34 55.20
CA LEU A 274 -6.83 44.37 55.37
C LEU A 274 -7.34 42.97 55.81
N LYS A 275 -7.06 41.92 55.02
CA LYS A 275 -6.54 40.59 55.47
C LYS A 275 -6.80 39.47 54.44
N THR A 276 -5.74 38.78 53.99
CA THR A 276 -5.51 37.31 54.25
C THR A 276 -6.19 36.44 53.15
N VAL A 277 -5.61 35.45 52.46
CA VAL A 277 -4.38 34.64 52.63
C VAL A 277 -4.27 33.60 51.48
N GLN A 278 -3.03 33.13 51.26
CA GLN A 278 -2.52 31.83 50.73
C GLN A 278 -2.98 31.26 49.36
N LEU A 279 -2.09 30.88 48.42
CA LEU A 279 -1.03 29.83 48.42
C LEU A 279 -1.58 28.39 48.51
N VAL A 280 -1.75 27.71 47.37
CA VAL A 280 -1.54 26.25 47.13
C VAL A 280 -1.42 26.11 45.60
N ALA A 281 -0.23 25.90 45.02
CA ALA A 281 0.50 24.63 44.80
C ALA A 281 -0.25 23.66 43.87
#